data_AF-A0A931LQK6-F1
#
_entry.id   AF-A0A931LQK6-F1
#
_cell.length_a   1.000
_cell.length_b   1.000
_cell.length_c   1.000
_cell.angle_alpha   90.00
_cell.angle_beta   90.00
_cell.angle_gamma   90.00
#
_symmetry.space_group_name_H-M   'P 1'
#
loop_
_entity.id
_entity.type
_entity.pdbx_description
1 polymer ?
#
loop_
_entity_poly.entity_id
_entity_poly.type
_entity_poly.pdbx_seq_one_letter_code
_entity_poly.pdbx_strand_id
1 'polypeptide(L)'
;MPRIRANGVELYYELHGQNEETVVFANGVLGNTAGWLPQMHLFSKKYRVLLYDCRNQGRSDKPVGDCTLDLHAEDLSASWQN
;
A
#
# COMPACT_ATOMS: atom_id res chain seq x y z
N MET A 1 -2.43 5.39 13.38
CA MET A 1 -2.34 4.39 12.29
C MET A 1 -1.64 5.05 11.11
N PRO A 2 -0.62 4.44 10.50
CA PRO A 2 0.25 5.14 9.55
C PRO A 2 -0.52 5.54 8.29
N ARG A 3 -0.32 6.77 7.84
CA ARG A 3 -0.84 7.29 6.57
C ARG A 3 0.26 8.06 5.87
N ILE A 4 0.23 8.03 4.54
CA ILE A 4 1.11 8.81 3.69
C ILE A 4 0.28 9.59 2.68
N ARG A 5 0.64 10.86 2.47
CA ARG A 5 0.06 11.69 1.44
C ARG A 5 0.80 11.46 0.12
N ALA A 6 0.09 10.99 -0.90
CA ALA A 6 0.65 10.74 -2.23
C ALA A 6 -0.39 11.04 -3.29
N ASN A 7 0.03 11.66 -4.41
CA ASN A 7 -0.84 11.98 -5.55
C ASN A 7 -2.22 12.60 -5.16
N GLY A 8 -2.22 13.49 -4.16
CA GLY A 8 -3.42 14.18 -3.67
C GLY A 8 -4.34 13.37 -2.74
N VAL A 9 -4.02 12.12 -2.39
CA VAL A 9 -4.80 11.25 -1.50
C VAL A 9 -4.01 10.81 -0.26
N GLU A 10 -4.71 10.49 0.82
CA GLU A 10 -4.12 9.82 1.99
C GLU A 10 -4.24 8.29 1.85
N LEU A 11 -3.09 7.62 1.82
CA LEU A 11 -3.00 6.17 1.74
C LEU A 11 -2.63 5.58 3.10
N TYR A 12 -3.42 4.61 3.56
CA TYR A 12 -3.08 3.80 4.73
C TYR A 12 -2.01 2.78 4.36
N TYR A 13 -1.05 2.57 5.27
CA TYR A 13 -0.01 1.57 5.09
C TYR A 13 0.45 0.94 6.40
N GLU A 14 1.15 -0.18 6.26
CA GLU A 14 1.83 -0.91 7.32
C GLU A 14 3.21 -1.33 6.85
N LEU A 15 4.22 -1.17 7.71
CA LEU A 15 5.57 -1.67 7.48
C LEU A 15 5.91 -2.77 8.48
N HIS A 16 6.39 -3.89 7.97
CA HIS A 16 6.72 -5.07 8.75
C HIS A 16 8.13 -5.54 8.43
N GLY A 17 8.89 -5.95 9.46
CA GLY A 17 10.30 -6.32 9.32
C GLY A 17 11.26 -5.12 9.23
N GLN A 18 12.56 -5.40 9.29
CA GLN A 18 13.63 -4.38 9.35
C GLN A 18 14.74 -4.63 8.31
N ASN A 19 14.46 -5.45 7.29
CA ASN A 19 15.44 -5.78 6.25
C ASN A 19 15.63 -4.61 5.26
N GLU A 20 16.76 -4.61 4.53
CA GLU A 20 17.09 -3.54 3.58
C GLU A 20 16.19 -3.55 2.34
N GLU A 21 15.99 -4.73 1.75
CA GLU A 21 15.16 -4.90 0.56
C GLU A 21 13.67 -4.85 0.91
N THR A 22 12.91 -4.06 0.16
CA THR A 22 11.47 -3.86 0.38
C THR A 22 10.62 -4.58 -0.67
N VAL A 23 9.62 -5.33 -0.23
CA VAL A 23 8.57 -5.92 -1.09
C VAL A 23 7.25 -5.23 -0.78
N VAL A 24 6.58 -4.76 -1.83
CA VAL A 24 5.28 -4.09 -1.73
C VAL A 24 4.17 -5.03 -2.17
N PHE A 25 3.12 -5.14 -1.37
CA PHE A 25 1.89 -5.83 -1.76
C PHE A 25 0.84 -4.80 -2.17
N ALA A 26 0.58 -4.72 -3.48
CA ALA A 26 -0.47 -3.88 -4.05
C ALA A 26 -1.81 -4.63 -4.04
N ASN A 27 -2.83 -4.05 -3.40
CA ASN A 27 -4.15 -4.66 -3.33
C ASN A 27 -4.86 -4.60 -4.68
N GLY A 28 -5.61 -5.65 -4.99
CA GLY A 28 -6.59 -5.64 -6.06
C GLY A 28 -7.94 -5.01 -5.65
N VAL A 29 -8.88 -4.99 -6.59
CA VAL A 29 -10.26 -4.56 -6.38
C VAL A 29 -10.88 -5.34 -5.21
N LEU A 30 -11.53 -4.63 -4.28
CA LEU A 30 -12.11 -5.15 -3.03
C LEU A 30 -11.11 -5.73 -2.01
N GLY A 31 -9.80 -5.54 -2.22
CA GLY A 31 -8.76 -5.96 -1.28
C GLY A 31 -8.47 -4.91 -0.19
N ASN A 32 -7.81 -5.33 0.88
CA ASN A 32 -7.20 -4.47 1.89
C ASN A 32 -5.96 -5.14 2.49
N THR A 33 -5.20 -4.42 3.32
CA THR A 33 -3.96 -4.93 3.94
C THR A 33 -4.15 -6.24 4.71
N ALA A 34 -5.32 -6.48 5.31
CA ALA A 34 -5.57 -7.69 6.10
C ALA A 34 -5.56 -8.97 5.23
N GLY A 35 -5.86 -8.86 3.93
CA GLY A 35 -5.80 -9.98 2.99
C GLY A 35 -4.38 -10.55 2.81
N TRP A 36 -3.35 -9.78 3.15
CA TRP A 36 -1.95 -10.16 2.99
C TRP A 36 -1.29 -10.70 4.25
N LEU A 37 -2.03 -10.86 5.36
CA LEU A 37 -1.43 -11.33 6.62
C LEU A 37 -0.62 -12.63 6.44
N PRO A 38 -1.09 -13.68 5.75
CA PRO A 38 -0.29 -14.90 5.56
C PRO A 38 1.03 -14.64 4.83
N GLN A 39 0.99 -13.84 3.76
CA GLN A 39 2.17 -13.50 2.95
C GLN A 39 3.13 -12.60 3.74
N MET A 40 2.61 -11.61 4.46
CA MET A 40 3.40 -10.73 5.32
C MET A 40 4.22 -11.54 6.33
N HIS A 41 3.63 -12.53 7.00
CA HIS A 41 4.35 -13.36 7.98
C HIS A 41 5.48 -14.18 7.35
N LEU A 42 5.37 -14.55 6.07
CA LEU A 42 6.39 -15.30 5.35
C LEU A 42 7.49 -14.39 4.80
N PHE A 43 7.11 -13.29 4.16
CA PHE A 43 8.04 -12.39 3.47
C PHE A 43 8.81 -11.48 4.43
N SER A 44 8.21 -11.08 5.57
CA SER A 44 8.87 -10.22 6.56
C SER A 44 10.12 -10.85 7.21
N LYS A 45 10.30 -12.18 7.06
CA LYS A 45 11.50 -12.90 7.49
C LYS A 45 12.74 -12.56 6.66
N LYS A 46 12.57 -12.07 5.43
CA LYS A 46 13.66 -11.79 4.48
C LYS A 46 13.62 -10.39 3.89
N TYR A 47 12.43 -9.80 3.82
CA TYR A 47 12.20 -8.48 3.24
C TYR A 47 11.57 -7.55 4.26
N ARG A 48 11.70 -6.25 4.07
CA ARG A 48 10.79 -5.27 4.66
C ARG A 48 9.50 -5.31 3.84
N VAL A 49 8.40 -5.66 4.48
CA VAL A 49 7.11 -5.79 3.80
C VAL A 49 6.33 -4.49 3.97
N LEU A 50 5.97 -3.88 2.84
CA LEU A 50 5.04 -2.76 2.78
C LEU A 50 3.68 -3.27 2.32
N LEU A 51 2.69 -3.18 3.21
CA LEU A 51 1.28 -3.34 2.87
C LEU A 51 0.67 -1.95 2.77
N TYR A 52 -0.17 -1.70 1.77
CA TYR A 52 -0.93 -0.46 1.72
C TYR A 52 -2.32 -0.70 1.16
N ASP A 53 -3.27 0.11 1.58
CA ASP A 53 -4.58 0.15 0.95
C ASP A 53 -4.50 1.06 -0.27
N CYS A 54 -4.75 0.51 -1.47
CA CYS A 54 -4.89 1.32 -2.68
C CYS A 54 -5.98 2.39 -2.50
N ARG A 55 -5.91 3.50 -3.25
CA ARG A 55 -7.03 4.47 -3.31
C ARG A 55 -8.35 3.74 -3.54
N ASN A 56 -9.42 4.26 -2.95
CA ASN A 56 -10.76 3.65 -2.95
C ASN A 56 -10.90 2.32 -2.20
N GLN A 57 -9.86 1.84 -1.51
CA GLN A 57 -9.89 0.57 -0.78
C GLN A 57 -9.61 0.75 0.71
N GLY A 58 -10.11 -0.20 1.51
CA GLY A 58 -9.81 -0.31 2.95
C GLY A 58 -9.89 1.02 3.71
N ARG A 59 -8.78 1.42 4.32
CA ARG A 59 -8.63 2.60 5.17
C ARG A 59 -8.06 3.83 4.46
N SER A 60 -7.74 3.71 3.18
CA SER A 60 -7.32 4.83 2.33
C SER A 60 -8.51 5.68 1.90
N ASP A 61 -8.18 6.88 1.44
CA ASP A 61 -9.16 7.83 0.91
C ASP A 61 -9.95 7.24 -0.26
N LYS A 62 -11.18 7.72 -0.40
CA LYS A 62 -12.14 7.28 -1.41
C LYS A 62 -12.62 8.49 -2.22
N PRO A 63 -11.73 9.13 -3.00
CA PRO A 63 -12.08 10.30 -3.76
C PRO A 63 -13.17 9.96 -4.80
N VAL A 64 -14.07 10.92 -5.02
CA VAL A 64 -15.04 10.82 -6.11
C VAL A 64 -14.33 11.13 -7.43
N GLY A 65 -14.57 10.30 -8.45
CA GLY A 65 -14.00 10.49 -9.78
C GLY A 65 -13.36 9.21 -10.32
N ASP A 66 -12.52 9.38 -11.35
CA ASP A 66 -11.89 8.27 -12.04
C ASP A 66 -10.88 7.53 -11.15
N CYS A 67 -10.84 6.21 -11.33
CA CYS A 67 -9.92 5.31 -10.66
C CYS A 67 -9.30 4.37 -11.69
N THR A 68 -8.32 4.87 -12.44
CA THR A 68 -7.60 4.11 -13.47
C THR A 68 -6.41 3.35 -12.86
N LEU A 69 -5.91 2.35 -13.59
CA LEU A 69 -4.68 1.65 -13.19
C LEU A 69 -3.46 2.56 -13.17
N ASP A 70 -3.39 3.54 -14.08
CA ASP A 70 -2.32 4.52 -14.10
C ASP A 70 -2.31 5.37 -12.82
N LEU A 71 -3.48 5.80 -12.33
CA LEU A 71 -3.59 6.50 -11.06
C LEU A 71 -3.10 5.65 -9.88
N HIS A 72 -3.34 4.33 -9.89
CA HIS A 72 -2.80 3.43 -8.86
C HIS A 72 -1.27 3.31 -8.93
N ALA A 73 -0.70 3.29 -10.14
CA ALA A 73 0.74 3.26 -10.33
C ALA A 73 1.39 4.60 -9.90
N GLU A 74 0.77 5.72 -10.22
CA GLU A 74 1.19 7.06 -9.81
C GLU A 74 1.12 7.25 -8.28
N ASP A 75 0.05 6.75 -7.64
CA ASP A 75 -0.06 6.72 -6.17
C ASP A 75 1.14 6.03 -5.53
N LEU A 76 1.45 4.83 -6.02
CA LEU A 76 2.55 4.01 -5.50
C LEU A 76 3.90 4.65 -5.82
N SER A 77 4.06 5.23 -7.01
CA SER A 77 5.31 5.88 -7.42
C SER A 77 5.56 7.16 -6.61
N ALA A 78 4.53 7.98 -6.36
CA ALA A 78 4.62 9.22 -5.59
C ALA A 78 4.82 8.98 -4.08
N SER A 79 4.63 7.75 -3.62
CA SER A 79 4.83 7.36 -2.23
C SER A 79 6.19 6.67 -2.04
N TRP A 80 6.75 6.75 -0.84
CA TRP A 80 8.04 6.11 -0.47
C TRP A 80 9.27 6.50 -1.32
N GLN A 81 9.32 7.73 -1.83
CA GLN A 81 10.50 8.31 -2.52
C GLN A 81 11.55 8.96 -1.59
N ASN A 82 11.50 8.74 -0.27
CA ASN A 82 12.45 9.29 0.70
C ASN A 82 13.15 8.21 1.51
#